data_AF-A0A4D9D767-F1
#
_entry.id   AF-A0A4D9D767-F1
#
_cell.length_a   1.000
_cell.length_b   1.000
_cell.length_c   1.000
_cell.angle_alpha   90.00
_cell.angle_beta   90.00
_cell.angle_gamma   90.00
#
_symmetry.space_group_name_H-M   'P 1'
#
loop_
_entity.id
_entity.type
_entity.pdbx_description
1 polymer ?
#
loop_
_entity_poly.entity_id
_entity_poly.type
_entity_poly.pdbx_seq_one_letter_code
_entity_poly.pdbx_strand_id
1 'polypeptide(L)'
;MGREEFGVGEGAAPQTETESSWEGRMATGRAHLLKGIALALQELIATRGQPPLSALRHDPGPTSPDFSEALSQIEQSANVLAHSNSGELEIIERDYVNATTVLALLRLHEGNFDEVFRLVGVLQAQVDLDPEEKSLLALLQGYVQEAQGTDKAGMFFALAREYDPKGCHESLFDTSYQPPHYKLSAGIPAERPAYWPALADLFVFRELYTRQHALSPAASWPGDVWSDAAQSDKDRHGANIGWGLHSAGVARAADLFAAQDFVILREFLHPFELAVLERHYQARAQGGDVEYDQHLGRATSYQDRVGNFLNHRLTGLLNTIAKRPLKHAYSFLCHYERRNGVVPQLKPHTDREDNEVTVSAQIYSDQAHSQWPIYVDTTETLPEHSSWRPKPSEGSAIQCDIKNGDALVFLGRRHTHYREAMPDELSTVSSLLLHFVDRHFDFFDYKIARQRQDPSI
;
A
#
# COMPACT_ATOMS: atom_id res chain seq x y z
N MET A 1 26.85 -34.69 -68.67
CA MET A 1 27.18 -34.84 -67.24
C MET A 1 27.93 -33.60 -66.81
N GLY A 2 27.22 -32.58 -66.32
CA GLY A 2 27.81 -31.42 -65.67
C GLY A 2 27.60 -31.56 -64.17
N ARG A 3 28.66 -31.40 -63.37
CA ARG A 3 28.57 -31.26 -61.92
C ARG A 3 28.88 -29.80 -61.59
N GLU A 4 27.88 -29.12 -61.05
CA GLU A 4 28.05 -27.83 -60.37
C GLU A 4 28.66 -28.09 -58.99
N GLU A 5 29.75 -27.40 -58.67
CA GLU A 5 30.31 -27.33 -57.33
C GLU A 5 29.59 -26.19 -56.58
N PHE A 6 28.85 -26.55 -55.53
CA PHE A 6 28.31 -25.58 -54.57
C PHE A 6 29.43 -25.13 -53.63
N GLY A 7 29.79 -23.84 -53.72
CA GLY A 7 30.65 -23.18 -52.75
C GLY A 7 29.94 -23.07 -51.39
N VAL A 8 30.55 -23.66 -50.36
CA VAL A 8 30.16 -23.47 -48.96
C VAL A 8 30.73 -22.13 -48.52
N GLY A 9 29.86 -21.15 -48.26
CA GLY A 9 30.26 -19.88 -47.66
C GLY A 9 30.79 -20.11 -46.25
N GLU A 10 31.97 -19.58 -45.96
CA GLU A 10 32.55 -19.52 -44.62
C GLU A 10 31.57 -18.76 -43.70
N GLY A 11 30.95 -19.48 -42.77
CA GLY A 11 30.21 -18.88 -41.67
C GLY A 11 31.19 -18.12 -40.78
N ALA A 12 30.99 -16.80 -40.66
CA ALA A 12 31.72 -15.98 -39.72
C ALA A 12 31.56 -16.57 -38.30
N ALA A 13 32.68 -16.82 -37.62
CA ALA A 13 32.67 -17.20 -36.22
C ALA A 13 31.96 -16.12 -35.38
N PRO A 14 31.18 -16.48 -34.36
CA PRO A 14 30.56 -15.49 -33.47
C PRO A 14 31.67 -14.65 -32.85
N GLN A 15 31.61 -13.34 -33.05
CA GLN A 15 32.52 -12.39 -32.42
C GLN A 15 32.35 -12.53 -30.90
N THR A 16 33.41 -12.94 -30.21
CA THR A 16 33.46 -12.92 -28.76
C THR A 16 33.45 -11.47 -28.30
N GLU A 17 32.36 -11.06 -27.66
CA GLU A 17 32.24 -9.73 -27.07
C GLU A 17 33.26 -9.54 -25.94
N THR A 18 33.88 -8.37 -25.87
CA THR A 18 34.87 -8.05 -24.82
C THR A 18 34.16 -7.65 -23.52
N GLU A 19 34.76 -7.91 -22.36
CA GLU A 19 34.22 -7.51 -21.04
C GLU A 19 33.84 -6.01 -20.99
N SER A 20 34.67 -5.15 -21.59
CA SER A 20 34.41 -3.70 -21.71
C SER A 20 33.14 -3.35 -22.51
N SER A 21 32.77 -4.18 -23.49
CA SER A 21 31.53 -4.01 -24.28
C SER A 21 30.30 -4.52 -23.54
N TRP A 22 30.49 -5.44 -22.59
CA TRP A 22 29.45 -5.99 -21.72
C TRP A 22 29.11 -5.01 -20.59
N GLU A 23 30.11 -4.50 -19.87
CA GLU A 23 29.90 -3.49 -18.80
C GLU A 23 29.18 -2.25 -19.33
N GLY A 24 29.55 -1.79 -20.53
CA GLY A 24 28.90 -0.65 -21.19
C GLY A 24 27.42 -0.89 -21.54
N ARG A 25 27.06 -2.12 -21.94
CA ARG A 25 25.66 -2.49 -22.20
C ARG A 25 24.85 -2.60 -20.91
N MET A 26 25.42 -3.17 -19.86
CA MET A 26 24.76 -3.23 -18.55
C MET A 26 24.49 -1.84 -17.98
N ALA A 27 25.49 -0.95 -18.04
CA ALA A 27 25.32 0.44 -17.64
C ALA A 27 24.21 1.13 -18.46
N THR A 28 24.14 0.85 -19.76
CA THR A 28 23.13 1.41 -20.67
C THR A 28 21.72 0.88 -20.35
N GLY A 29 21.56 -0.44 -20.21
CA GLY A 29 20.28 -1.06 -19.85
C GLY A 29 19.77 -0.55 -18.50
N ARG A 30 20.64 -0.52 -17.48
CA ARG A 30 20.28 0.02 -16.16
C ARG A 30 19.92 1.50 -16.19
N ALA A 31 20.60 2.31 -17.00
CA ALA A 31 20.26 3.73 -17.18
C ALA A 31 18.86 3.90 -17.81
N HIS A 32 18.53 3.09 -18.83
CA HIS A 32 17.19 3.07 -19.42
C HIS A 32 16.12 2.63 -18.43
N LEU A 33 16.39 1.58 -17.64
CA LEU A 33 15.47 1.11 -16.59
C LEU A 33 15.19 2.20 -15.55
N LEU A 34 16.25 2.82 -15.00
CA LEU A 34 16.13 3.90 -14.03
C LEU A 34 15.34 5.10 -14.59
N LYS A 35 15.63 5.49 -15.84
CA LYS A 35 14.90 6.57 -16.52
C LYS A 35 13.44 6.21 -16.72
N GLY A 36 13.14 5.00 -17.18
CA GLY A 36 11.78 4.52 -17.39
C GLY A 36 10.96 4.48 -16.10
N ILE A 37 11.53 3.96 -15.01
CA ILE A 37 10.90 3.97 -13.67
C ILE A 37 10.62 5.41 -13.22
N ALA A 38 11.59 6.31 -13.36
CA ALA A 38 11.43 7.70 -12.96
C ALA A 38 10.31 8.40 -13.74
N LEU A 39 10.24 8.19 -15.06
CA LEU A 39 9.17 8.72 -15.90
C LEU A 39 7.79 8.14 -15.52
N ALA A 40 7.71 6.84 -15.26
CA ALA A 40 6.46 6.22 -14.81
C ALA A 40 5.97 6.79 -13.48
N LEU A 41 6.87 6.98 -12.51
CA LEU A 41 6.53 7.61 -11.22
C LEU A 41 6.09 9.07 -11.41
N GLN A 42 6.78 9.84 -12.24
CA GLN A 42 6.39 11.22 -12.56
C GLN A 42 4.99 11.27 -13.17
N GLU A 43 4.70 10.40 -14.12
CA GLU A 43 3.40 10.36 -14.80
C GLU A 43 2.27 9.94 -13.85
N LEU A 44 2.49 8.90 -13.03
CA LEU A 44 1.55 8.50 -11.98
C LEU A 44 1.22 9.67 -11.05
N ILE A 45 2.23 10.42 -10.62
CA ILE A 45 2.04 11.54 -9.70
C ILE A 45 1.40 12.73 -10.39
N ALA A 46 1.79 13.03 -11.63
CA ALA A 46 1.24 14.14 -12.39
C ALA A 46 -0.26 13.95 -12.71
N THR A 47 -0.72 12.71 -12.86
CA THR A 47 -2.11 12.40 -13.26
C THR A 47 -2.99 11.93 -12.12
N ARG A 48 -2.42 11.17 -11.17
CA ARG A 48 -3.14 10.58 -10.03
C ARG A 48 -2.78 11.22 -8.68
N GLY A 49 -1.64 11.89 -8.58
CA GLY A 49 -1.13 12.55 -7.37
C GLY A 49 -1.39 14.06 -7.30
N GLN A 50 -2.13 14.65 -8.25
CA GLN A 50 -2.58 16.05 -8.16
C GLN A 50 -3.33 16.30 -6.84
N PRO A 51 -3.20 17.51 -6.27
CA PRO A 51 -3.70 17.81 -4.93
C PRO A 51 -5.22 17.60 -4.81
N PRO A 52 -5.71 17.45 -3.58
CA PRO A 52 -7.06 16.96 -3.31
C PRO A 52 -8.12 17.93 -3.81
N LEU A 53 -9.36 17.44 -3.92
CA LEU A 53 -10.58 18.23 -4.13
C LEU A 53 -10.70 19.46 -3.19
N SER A 54 -9.99 19.50 -2.06
CA SER A 54 -9.94 20.66 -1.15
C SER A 54 -9.22 21.89 -1.74
N ALA A 55 -8.40 21.74 -2.78
CA ALA A 55 -7.66 22.83 -3.43
C ALA A 55 -8.26 23.30 -4.77
N LEU A 56 -9.18 22.55 -5.38
CA LEU A 56 -9.69 22.80 -6.73
C LEU A 56 -11.23 22.88 -6.73
N ARG A 57 -11.78 24.09 -7.02
CA ARG A 57 -13.23 24.31 -7.19
C ARG A 57 -13.83 23.67 -8.46
N HIS A 58 -12.98 23.13 -9.32
CA HIS A 58 -13.37 22.46 -10.56
C HIS A 58 -12.53 21.20 -10.73
N ASP A 59 -13.22 20.08 -10.94
CA ASP A 59 -12.64 18.77 -11.26
C ASP A 59 -12.20 18.76 -12.73
N PRO A 60 -10.90 18.72 -13.07
CA PRO A 60 -10.48 18.52 -14.46
C PRO A 60 -10.77 17.09 -14.96
N GLY A 61 -11.25 16.19 -14.09
CA GLY A 61 -11.31 14.76 -14.34
C GLY A 61 -9.91 14.16 -14.34
N PRO A 62 -9.74 12.90 -13.90
CA PRO A 62 -8.44 12.26 -14.02
C PRO A 62 -8.13 12.01 -15.50
N THR A 63 -7.09 12.67 -16.01
CA THR A 63 -6.46 12.22 -17.26
C THR A 63 -5.87 10.84 -17.03
N SER A 64 -6.02 9.93 -17.99
CA SER A 64 -5.34 8.64 -17.90
C SER A 64 -3.84 8.87 -18.03
N PRO A 65 -3.00 8.25 -17.16
CA PRO A 65 -1.55 8.28 -17.31
C PRO A 65 -1.12 7.87 -18.72
N ASP A 66 -0.25 8.64 -19.36
CA ASP A 66 0.42 8.26 -20.61
C ASP A 66 1.83 7.75 -20.32
N PHE A 67 1.97 6.43 -20.20
CA PHE A 67 3.27 5.80 -19.97
C PHE A 67 4.11 5.61 -21.23
N SER A 68 3.74 6.16 -22.39
CA SER A 68 4.43 5.87 -23.66
C SER A 68 5.94 6.08 -23.62
N GLU A 69 6.42 7.18 -23.04
CA GLU A 69 7.86 7.42 -22.89
C GLU A 69 8.50 6.44 -21.89
N ALA A 70 7.85 6.20 -20.74
CA ALA A 70 8.35 5.27 -19.74
C ALA A 70 8.48 3.84 -20.31
N LEU A 71 7.42 3.36 -20.97
CA LEU A 71 7.36 2.06 -21.64
C LEU A 71 8.47 1.94 -22.68
N SER A 72 8.68 2.97 -23.51
CA SER A 72 9.75 2.99 -24.50
C SER A 72 11.13 2.82 -23.86
N GLN A 73 11.41 3.49 -22.74
CA GLN A 73 12.66 3.31 -22.00
C GLN A 73 12.80 1.91 -21.40
N ILE A 74 11.73 1.36 -20.84
CA ILE A 74 11.74 0.02 -20.22
C ILE A 74 11.92 -1.08 -21.28
N GLU A 75 11.24 -0.95 -22.42
CA GLU A 75 11.39 -1.86 -23.56
C GLU A 75 12.81 -1.78 -24.15
N GLN A 76 13.40 -0.59 -24.25
CA GLN A 76 14.82 -0.43 -24.63
C GLN A 76 15.75 -1.14 -23.64
N SER A 77 15.51 -0.98 -22.33
CA SER A 77 16.27 -1.71 -21.30
C SER A 77 16.17 -3.23 -21.50
N ALA A 78 14.95 -3.77 -21.56
CA ALA A 78 14.72 -5.21 -21.72
C ALA A 78 15.38 -5.75 -23.00
N ASN A 79 15.32 -5.01 -24.12
CA ASN A 79 15.95 -5.40 -25.38
C ASN A 79 17.48 -5.40 -25.30
N VAL A 80 18.08 -4.39 -24.66
CA VAL A 80 19.55 -4.34 -24.46
C VAL A 80 20.02 -5.50 -23.60
N LEU A 81 19.24 -5.88 -22.59
CA LEU A 81 19.57 -6.93 -21.62
C LEU A 81 19.30 -8.36 -22.15
N ALA A 82 18.34 -8.56 -23.04
CA ALA A 82 17.96 -9.88 -23.56
C ALA A 82 19.01 -10.57 -24.46
N HIS A 83 20.04 -9.85 -24.92
CA HIS A 83 20.98 -10.34 -25.95
C HIS A 83 22.31 -10.93 -25.41
N SER A 84 22.46 -11.22 -24.10
CA SER A 84 23.70 -11.81 -23.58
C SER A 84 23.69 -13.35 -23.61
N ASN A 85 24.42 -13.94 -24.55
CA ASN A 85 24.59 -15.39 -24.66
C ASN A 85 25.85 -15.94 -23.93
N SER A 86 26.47 -15.17 -23.04
CA SER A 86 27.67 -15.60 -22.31
C SER A 86 27.33 -15.98 -20.87
N GLY A 87 27.72 -17.19 -20.47
CA GLY A 87 27.41 -17.87 -19.20
C GLY A 87 27.96 -17.25 -17.91
N GLU A 88 27.94 -15.92 -17.77
CA GLU A 88 28.02 -15.21 -16.49
C GLU A 88 26.70 -14.41 -16.34
N LEU A 89 25.68 -15.14 -15.87
CA LEU A 89 24.26 -14.90 -16.18
C LEU A 89 23.47 -14.15 -15.08
N GLU A 90 23.89 -14.20 -13.81
CA GLU A 90 23.00 -13.83 -12.68
C GLU A 90 22.65 -12.33 -12.61
N ILE A 91 23.56 -11.41 -12.96
CA ILE A 91 23.29 -9.96 -12.86
C ILE A 91 22.45 -9.47 -14.05
N ILE A 92 22.66 -10.03 -15.23
CA ILE A 92 21.92 -9.69 -16.46
C ILE A 92 20.47 -10.19 -16.33
N GLU A 93 20.30 -11.40 -15.78
CA GLU A 93 19.01 -11.95 -15.44
C GLU A 93 18.23 -11.03 -14.49
N ARG A 94 18.87 -10.46 -13.46
CA ARG A 94 18.16 -9.64 -12.47
C ARG A 94 17.69 -8.29 -13.01
N ASP A 95 18.52 -7.56 -13.76
CA ASP A 95 18.10 -6.28 -14.35
C ASP A 95 17.06 -6.50 -15.46
N TYR A 96 17.14 -7.61 -16.19
CA TYR A 96 16.11 -8.01 -17.17
C TYR A 96 14.79 -8.37 -16.48
N VAL A 97 14.83 -9.17 -15.41
CA VAL A 97 13.67 -9.48 -14.57
C VAL A 97 13.03 -8.21 -14.04
N ASN A 98 13.83 -7.25 -13.57
CA ASN A 98 13.33 -5.96 -13.12
C ASN A 98 12.64 -5.18 -14.25
N ALA A 99 13.26 -5.07 -15.42
CA ALA A 99 12.67 -4.37 -16.56
C ALA A 99 11.35 -5.00 -17.03
N THR A 100 11.32 -6.32 -17.23
CA THR A 100 10.12 -7.04 -17.66
C THR A 100 9.02 -7.03 -16.59
N THR A 101 9.39 -7.06 -15.30
CA THR A 101 8.44 -6.91 -14.18
C THR A 101 7.82 -5.53 -14.15
N VAL A 102 8.64 -4.48 -14.30
CA VAL A 102 8.16 -3.09 -14.38
C VAL A 102 7.21 -2.92 -15.57
N LEU A 103 7.54 -3.51 -16.72
CA LEU A 103 6.65 -3.51 -17.88
C LEU A 103 5.31 -4.20 -17.56
N ALA A 104 5.33 -5.37 -16.93
CA ALA A 104 4.11 -6.08 -16.52
C ALA A 104 3.26 -5.25 -15.55
N LEU A 105 3.88 -4.53 -14.61
CA LEU A 105 3.18 -3.64 -13.68
C LEU A 105 2.48 -2.48 -14.40
N LEU A 106 3.14 -1.83 -15.35
CA LEU A 106 2.52 -0.74 -16.13
C LEU A 106 1.36 -1.27 -16.99
N ARG A 107 1.52 -2.44 -17.62
CA ARG A 107 0.45 -3.10 -18.38
C ARG A 107 -0.71 -3.53 -17.49
N LEU A 108 -0.45 -3.93 -16.25
CA LEU A 108 -1.49 -4.22 -15.25
C LEU A 108 -2.31 -2.97 -14.93
N HIS A 109 -1.65 -1.82 -14.75
CA HIS A 109 -2.33 -0.55 -14.50
C HIS A 109 -3.19 -0.11 -15.70
N GLU A 110 -2.68 -0.22 -16.93
CA GLU A 110 -3.49 -0.02 -18.15
C GLU A 110 -4.64 -1.03 -18.27
N GLY A 111 -4.53 -2.15 -17.54
CA GLY A 111 -5.41 -3.31 -17.60
C GLY A 111 -5.34 -4.03 -18.94
N ASN A 112 -4.14 -4.04 -19.54
CA ASN A 112 -3.77 -4.87 -20.67
C ASN A 112 -3.33 -6.25 -20.16
N PHE A 113 -4.30 -7.04 -19.69
CA PHE A 113 -4.04 -8.31 -19.00
C PHE A 113 -3.41 -9.39 -19.89
N ASP A 114 -3.68 -9.37 -21.19
CA ASP A 114 -3.07 -10.30 -22.15
C ASP A 114 -1.55 -10.10 -22.22
N GLU A 115 -1.11 -8.84 -22.21
CA GLU A 115 0.31 -8.51 -22.22
C GLU A 115 0.97 -8.83 -20.87
N VAL A 116 0.28 -8.59 -19.74
CA VAL A 116 0.75 -9.04 -18.41
C VAL A 116 0.96 -10.56 -18.42
N PHE A 117 -0.01 -11.32 -18.92
CA PHE A 117 0.08 -12.78 -19.00
C PHE A 117 1.28 -13.23 -19.86
N ARG A 118 1.49 -12.59 -21.01
CA ARG A 118 2.64 -12.86 -21.89
C ARG A 118 3.97 -12.60 -21.18
N LEU A 119 4.11 -11.43 -20.53
CA LEU A 119 5.33 -11.02 -19.85
C LEU A 119 5.66 -11.92 -18.64
N VAL A 120 4.65 -12.29 -17.86
CA VAL A 120 4.85 -13.26 -16.77
C VAL A 120 5.30 -14.62 -17.32
N GLY A 121 4.72 -15.07 -18.43
CA GLY A 121 5.13 -16.32 -19.10
C GLY A 121 6.59 -16.31 -19.55
N VAL A 122 7.10 -15.16 -20.03
CA VAL A 122 8.52 -14.98 -20.35
C VAL A 122 9.39 -15.13 -19.12
N LEU A 123 9.04 -14.45 -18.01
CA LEU A 123 9.81 -14.49 -16.77
C LEU A 123 9.85 -15.89 -16.15
N GLN A 124 8.74 -16.63 -16.19
CA GLN A 124 8.67 -18.00 -15.68
C GLN A 124 9.52 -19.00 -16.48
N ALA A 125 9.81 -18.71 -17.75
CA ALA A 125 10.52 -19.61 -18.65
C ALA A 125 12.05 -19.39 -18.67
N GLN A 126 12.56 -18.26 -18.18
CA GLN A 126 13.91 -17.81 -18.51
C GLN A 126 14.87 -17.70 -17.33
N VAL A 127 14.42 -17.77 -16.06
CA VAL A 127 15.26 -17.37 -14.90
C VAL A 127 15.01 -18.24 -13.68
N ASP A 128 16.06 -18.51 -12.88
CA ASP A 128 15.89 -18.98 -11.49
C ASP A 128 15.47 -17.80 -10.61
N LEU A 129 14.16 -17.59 -10.52
CA LEU A 129 13.57 -16.50 -9.76
C LEU A 129 13.71 -16.75 -8.25
N ASP A 130 14.01 -15.71 -7.50
CA ASP A 130 13.97 -15.80 -6.04
C ASP A 130 12.52 -15.96 -5.52
N PRO A 131 12.31 -16.31 -4.24
CA PRO A 131 10.96 -16.52 -3.72
C PRO A 131 10.08 -15.24 -3.74
N GLU A 132 10.65 -14.05 -3.61
CA GLU A 132 9.91 -12.78 -3.67
C GLU A 132 9.44 -12.50 -5.10
N GLU A 133 10.30 -12.75 -6.09
CA GLU A 133 9.99 -12.65 -7.51
C GLU A 133 8.92 -13.68 -7.93
N LYS A 134 9.07 -14.94 -7.50
CA LYS A 134 8.05 -16.00 -7.73
C LYS A 134 6.69 -15.59 -7.13
N SER A 135 6.70 -15.01 -5.93
CA SER A 135 5.51 -14.48 -5.29
C SER A 135 4.88 -13.34 -6.09
N LEU A 136 5.66 -12.36 -6.55
CA LEU A 136 5.18 -11.24 -7.35
C LEU A 136 4.55 -11.69 -8.67
N LEU A 137 5.16 -12.64 -9.38
CA LEU A 137 4.58 -13.20 -10.60
C LEU A 137 3.27 -13.94 -10.34
N ALA A 138 3.20 -14.69 -9.24
CA ALA A 138 1.96 -15.33 -8.82
C ALA A 138 0.89 -14.29 -8.47
N LEU A 139 1.22 -13.16 -7.84
CA LEU A 139 0.28 -12.05 -7.62
C LEU A 139 -0.23 -11.46 -8.94
N LEU A 140 0.66 -11.14 -9.88
CA LEU A 140 0.29 -10.62 -11.21
C LEU A 140 -0.66 -11.59 -11.95
N GLN A 141 -0.37 -12.89 -11.89
CA GLN A 141 -1.26 -13.92 -12.46
C GLN A 141 -2.61 -13.97 -11.74
N GLY A 142 -2.62 -13.90 -10.40
CA GLY A 142 -3.84 -13.85 -9.61
C GLY A 142 -4.73 -12.67 -9.99
N TYR A 143 -4.14 -11.49 -10.18
CA TYR A 143 -4.86 -10.29 -10.62
C TYR A 143 -5.41 -10.41 -12.05
N VAL A 144 -4.63 -10.93 -13.00
CA VAL A 144 -5.11 -11.21 -14.36
C VAL A 144 -6.30 -12.17 -14.32
N GLN A 145 -6.17 -13.27 -13.57
CA GLN A 145 -7.22 -14.28 -13.41
C GLN A 145 -8.47 -13.71 -12.75
N GLU A 146 -8.33 -12.83 -11.76
CA GLU A 146 -9.47 -12.17 -11.12
C GLU A 146 -10.17 -11.20 -12.07
N ALA A 147 -9.41 -10.35 -12.76
CA ALA A 147 -9.96 -9.38 -13.69
C ALA A 147 -10.69 -10.05 -14.88
N GLN A 148 -10.28 -11.26 -15.24
CA GLN A 148 -10.94 -12.12 -16.24
C GLN A 148 -12.13 -12.91 -15.66
N GLY A 149 -12.44 -12.79 -14.37
CA GLY A 149 -13.56 -13.46 -13.75
C GLY A 149 -13.38 -14.96 -13.53
N THR A 150 -12.14 -15.45 -13.46
CA THR A 150 -11.84 -16.89 -13.34
C THR A 150 -11.78 -17.36 -11.88
N ASP A 151 -12.09 -18.63 -11.66
CA ASP A 151 -11.98 -19.31 -10.35
C ASP A 151 -10.52 -19.62 -9.94
N LYS A 152 -9.57 -19.46 -10.86
CA LYS A 152 -8.14 -19.76 -10.66
C LYS A 152 -7.38 -18.69 -9.88
N ALA A 153 -7.95 -17.50 -9.71
CA ALA A 153 -7.28 -16.40 -9.02
C ALA A 153 -6.81 -16.81 -7.61
N GLY A 154 -7.69 -17.50 -6.85
CA GLY A 154 -7.38 -17.99 -5.50
C GLY A 154 -6.16 -18.92 -5.42
N MET A 155 -5.91 -19.73 -6.46
CA MET A 155 -4.76 -20.63 -6.52
C MET A 155 -3.45 -19.83 -6.63
N PHE A 156 -3.39 -18.84 -7.52
CA PHE A 156 -2.20 -18.02 -7.70
C PHE A 156 -1.87 -17.17 -6.47
N PHE A 157 -2.91 -16.67 -5.80
CA PHE A 157 -2.77 -16.02 -4.50
C PHE A 157 -2.23 -16.95 -3.41
N ALA A 158 -2.65 -18.22 -3.39
CA ALA A 158 -2.11 -19.22 -2.47
C ALA A 158 -0.63 -19.52 -2.77
N LEU A 159 -0.27 -19.64 -4.05
CA LEU A 159 1.12 -19.80 -4.48
C LEU A 159 1.98 -18.61 -4.06
N ALA A 160 1.48 -17.38 -4.20
CA ALA A 160 2.21 -16.19 -3.74
C ALA A 160 2.59 -16.27 -2.25
N ARG A 161 1.64 -16.69 -1.39
CA ARG A 161 1.87 -16.94 0.04
C ARG A 161 2.85 -18.07 0.34
N GLU A 162 2.90 -19.07 -0.53
CA GLU A 162 3.79 -20.20 -0.36
C GLU A 162 5.23 -19.79 -0.67
N TYR A 163 5.43 -19.05 -1.76
CA TYR A 163 6.75 -18.57 -2.18
C TYR A 163 7.33 -17.56 -1.19
N ASP A 164 6.54 -16.59 -0.77
CA ASP A 164 6.92 -15.67 0.27
C ASP A 164 5.84 -15.71 1.35
N PRO A 165 6.11 -16.28 2.53
CA PRO A 165 5.13 -16.27 3.62
C PRO A 165 5.09 -14.94 4.40
N LYS A 166 6.05 -14.03 4.15
CA LYS A 166 6.26 -12.80 4.92
C LYS A 166 5.82 -11.55 4.18
N GLY A 167 5.73 -11.60 2.87
CA GLY A 167 5.29 -10.48 2.05
C GLY A 167 3.79 -10.23 2.09
N CYS A 168 3.39 -9.29 1.26
CA CYS A 168 2.02 -8.85 1.14
C CYS A 168 1.32 -9.70 0.07
N HIS A 169 0.86 -10.89 0.43
CA HIS A 169 0.22 -11.80 -0.52
C HIS A 169 -1.28 -11.72 -0.36
N GLU A 170 -1.94 -11.07 -1.31
CA GLU A 170 -3.38 -11.10 -1.33
C GLU A 170 -3.84 -12.55 -1.58
N SER A 171 -4.76 -13.05 -0.76
CA SER A 171 -5.89 -13.83 -1.25
C SER A 171 -7.04 -12.85 -1.34
N LEU A 172 -7.50 -12.60 -2.56
CA LEU A 172 -8.76 -11.91 -2.79
C LEU A 172 -9.99 -12.72 -2.31
N PHE A 173 -9.72 -13.91 -1.76
CA PHE A 173 -10.63 -14.93 -1.25
C PHE A 173 -10.29 -15.37 0.17
N ASP A 174 -9.59 -14.57 1.00
CA ASP A 174 -9.56 -14.93 2.42
C ASP A 174 -10.97 -14.76 3.01
N THR A 175 -11.73 -15.85 2.94
CA THR A 175 -13.09 -15.97 3.43
C THR A 175 -13.18 -15.94 4.95
N SER A 176 -12.04 -15.93 5.66
CA SER A 176 -12.04 -15.89 7.13
C SER A 176 -12.71 -14.64 7.70
N TYR A 177 -12.94 -13.61 6.86
CA TYR A 177 -13.55 -12.34 7.30
C TYR A 177 -14.50 -11.67 6.30
N GLN A 178 -15.19 -12.43 5.45
CA GLN A 178 -16.25 -11.80 4.65
C GLN A 178 -17.42 -11.36 5.54
N PRO A 179 -17.92 -10.11 5.38
CA PRO A 179 -19.27 -9.79 5.78
C PRO A 179 -20.25 -10.75 5.06
N PRO A 180 -21.33 -11.21 5.71
CA PRO A 180 -22.23 -12.25 5.19
C PRO A 180 -22.92 -11.94 3.84
N HIS A 181 -22.70 -10.76 3.26
CA HIS A 181 -23.32 -10.28 2.03
C HIS A 181 -22.48 -10.51 0.75
N TYR A 182 -21.17 -10.82 0.85
CA TYR A 182 -20.31 -11.07 -0.32
C TYR A 182 -20.25 -12.57 -0.68
N LYS A 183 -21.39 -13.18 -0.99
CA LYS A 183 -21.38 -14.55 -1.53
C LYS A 183 -20.82 -14.57 -2.95
N LEU A 184 -19.63 -15.13 -3.11
CA LEU A 184 -19.01 -15.49 -4.40
C LEU A 184 -19.80 -16.51 -5.24
N SER A 185 -20.97 -16.97 -4.77
CA SER A 185 -21.88 -17.78 -5.56
C SER A 185 -22.58 -17.00 -6.67
N ALA A 186 -22.48 -15.65 -6.67
CA ALA A 186 -22.82 -14.82 -7.81
C ALA A 186 -21.51 -14.46 -8.51
N GLY A 187 -21.36 -14.85 -9.78
CA GLY A 187 -20.13 -14.67 -10.56
C GLY A 187 -19.53 -13.27 -10.48
N ILE A 188 -18.23 -13.18 -10.77
CA ILE A 188 -17.47 -11.94 -10.79
C ILE A 188 -18.14 -10.96 -11.78
N PRO A 189 -18.37 -9.68 -11.39
CA PRO A 189 -19.01 -8.71 -12.27
C PRO A 189 -18.29 -8.57 -13.61
N ALA A 190 -19.03 -8.33 -14.69
CA ALA A 190 -18.47 -8.08 -16.03
C ALA A 190 -17.65 -6.76 -16.11
N GLU A 191 -17.80 -5.88 -15.13
CA GLU A 191 -17.09 -4.61 -14.99
C GLU A 191 -16.02 -4.72 -13.91
N ARG A 192 -14.88 -4.00 -14.09
CA ARG A 192 -13.80 -3.99 -13.10
C ARG A 192 -14.36 -3.53 -11.74
N PRO A 193 -14.01 -4.22 -10.64
CA PRO A 193 -14.45 -3.81 -9.31
C PRO A 193 -14.03 -2.37 -8.98
N ALA A 194 -14.88 -1.63 -8.26
CA ALA A 194 -14.66 -0.20 -7.98
C ALA A 194 -13.34 0.12 -7.22
N TYR A 195 -12.76 -0.86 -6.53
CA TYR A 195 -11.45 -0.71 -5.85
C TYR A 195 -10.24 -0.89 -6.77
N TRP A 196 -10.42 -1.50 -7.96
CA TRP A 196 -9.32 -1.90 -8.83
C TRP A 196 -8.37 -0.75 -9.18
N PRO A 197 -8.84 0.44 -9.61
CA PRO A 197 -7.95 1.53 -9.99
C PRO A 197 -7.03 1.96 -8.84
N ALA A 198 -7.59 2.10 -7.63
CA ALA A 198 -6.83 2.51 -6.45
C ALA A 198 -5.81 1.46 -6.03
N LEU A 199 -6.18 0.17 -6.05
CA LEU A 199 -5.27 -0.91 -5.72
C LEU A 199 -4.12 -1.01 -6.74
N ALA A 200 -4.42 -0.90 -8.04
CA ALA A 200 -3.42 -0.90 -9.09
C ALA A 200 -2.45 0.29 -8.96
N ASP A 201 -2.98 1.50 -8.74
CA ASP A 201 -2.17 2.72 -8.53
C ASP A 201 -1.20 2.53 -7.35
N LEU A 202 -1.70 2.10 -6.19
CA LEU A 202 -0.89 1.90 -4.98
C LEU A 202 0.15 0.78 -5.15
N PHE A 203 -0.24 -0.33 -5.78
CA PHE A 203 0.64 -1.45 -6.00
C PHE A 203 1.78 -1.10 -6.96
N VAL A 204 1.45 -0.55 -8.14
CA VAL A 204 2.45 -0.14 -9.13
C VAL A 204 3.38 0.93 -8.55
N PHE A 205 2.82 1.92 -7.84
CA PHE A 205 3.63 2.93 -7.17
C PHE A 205 4.62 2.32 -6.18
N ARG A 206 4.17 1.42 -5.29
CA ARG A 206 5.03 0.73 -4.33
C ARG A 206 6.17 -0.01 -5.03
N GLU A 207 5.86 -0.77 -6.08
CA GLU A 207 6.83 -1.61 -6.78
C GLU A 207 7.87 -0.78 -7.54
N LEU A 208 7.44 0.30 -8.19
CA LEU A 208 8.33 1.24 -8.87
C LEU A 208 9.23 1.97 -7.89
N TYR A 209 8.65 2.47 -6.79
CA TYR A 209 9.37 3.19 -5.75
C TYR A 209 10.45 2.31 -5.11
N THR A 210 10.08 1.08 -4.72
CA THR A 210 11.02 0.12 -4.10
C THR A 210 12.19 -0.20 -5.02
N ARG A 211 11.93 -0.41 -6.32
CA ARG A 211 12.96 -0.69 -7.32
C ARG A 211 13.85 0.51 -7.62
N GLN A 212 13.28 1.72 -7.69
CA GLN A 212 14.08 2.93 -7.86
C GLN A 212 15.10 3.07 -6.73
N HIS A 213 14.66 2.89 -5.48
CA HIS A 213 15.54 2.96 -4.32
C HIS A 213 16.59 1.84 -4.29
N ALA A 214 16.23 0.61 -4.67
CA ALA A 214 17.18 -0.49 -4.75
C ALA A 214 18.26 -0.25 -5.83
N LEU A 215 17.87 0.32 -6.98
CA LEU A 215 18.76 0.57 -8.11
C LEU A 215 19.58 1.85 -7.96
N SER A 216 19.08 2.85 -7.23
CA SER A 216 19.78 4.11 -6.97
C SER A 216 19.43 4.66 -5.58
N PRO A 217 20.13 4.19 -4.52
CA PRO A 217 19.91 4.68 -3.16
C PRO A 217 20.18 6.18 -2.99
N ALA A 218 20.99 6.76 -3.89
CA ALA A 218 21.33 8.17 -3.93
C ALA A 218 20.41 9.03 -4.82
N ALA A 219 19.42 8.42 -5.50
CA ALA A 219 18.41 9.18 -6.23
C ALA A 219 17.56 9.96 -5.21
N SER A 220 17.88 11.23 -5.04
CA SER A 220 17.05 12.16 -4.29
C SER A 220 15.78 12.48 -5.08
N TRP A 221 14.64 12.47 -4.42
CA TRP A 221 13.38 12.88 -5.01
C TRP A 221 13.33 14.41 -5.19
N PRO A 222 12.64 14.95 -6.22
CA PRO A 222 12.33 16.37 -6.28
C PRO A 222 11.36 16.73 -5.14
N GLY A 223 11.91 17.08 -3.98
CA GLY A 223 11.14 17.22 -2.74
C GLY A 223 11.92 16.87 -1.48
N ASP A 224 13.11 16.27 -1.61
CA ASP A 224 14.02 15.93 -0.49
C ASP A 224 14.60 17.14 0.27
N VAL A 225 14.15 18.35 -0.05
CA VAL A 225 14.35 19.52 0.81
C VAL A 225 13.29 19.48 1.91
N TRP A 226 13.36 18.46 2.76
CA TRP A 226 12.64 18.50 4.02
C TRP A 226 13.38 19.45 4.92
N SER A 227 12.72 20.57 5.23
CA SER A 227 13.22 21.49 6.23
C SER A 227 13.48 20.72 7.52
N ASP A 228 14.61 20.98 8.16
CA ASP A 228 14.84 20.84 9.60
C ASP A 228 13.82 21.68 10.40
N ALA A 229 12.52 21.62 10.06
CA ALA A 229 11.46 22.36 10.69
C ALA A 229 11.49 21.93 12.15
N ALA A 230 11.98 22.88 12.95
CA ALA A 230 12.36 22.71 14.31
C ALA A 230 11.31 21.91 15.08
N GLN A 231 11.79 20.98 15.89
CA GLN A 231 11.06 20.34 16.97
C GLN A 231 10.24 21.41 17.71
N SER A 232 8.98 21.57 17.35
CA SER A 232 8.06 22.37 18.13
C SER A 232 7.64 21.53 19.35
N ASP A 233 7.27 22.15 20.47
CA ASP A 233 6.71 21.43 21.61
C ASP A 233 5.47 20.58 21.22
N LYS A 234 4.80 20.91 20.10
CA LYS A 234 3.68 20.15 19.54
C LYS A 234 4.10 18.84 18.86
N ASP A 235 5.39 18.64 18.58
CA ASP A 235 5.95 17.41 18.01
C ASP A 235 6.66 16.54 19.07
N ARG A 236 6.47 16.84 20.36
CA ARG A 236 7.04 16.05 21.47
C ARG A 236 6.62 14.58 21.45
N HIS A 237 5.43 14.30 20.92
CA HIS A 237 4.89 12.94 20.76
C HIS A 237 5.01 12.42 19.33
N GLY A 238 5.66 13.19 18.44
CA GLY A 238 5.73 12.92 17.02
C GLY A 238 7.11 12.49 16.55
N ALA A 239 7.11 11.69 15.48
CA ALA A 239 8.28 11.38 14.68
C ALA A 239 7.93 11.59 13.21
N ASN A 240 8.75 12.34 12.49
CA ASN A 240 8.73 12.30 11.02
C ASN A 240 9.47 11.04 10.60
N ILE A 241 8.72 10.09 10.02
CA ILE A 241 9.29 8.83 9.54
C ILE A 241 9.64 8.89 8.06
N GLY A 242 9.26 9.95 7.34
CA GLY A 242 9.28 10.02 5.89
C GLY A 242 8.47 8.91 5.23
N TRP A 243 8.51 8.82 3.91
CA TRP A 243 7.64 7.93 3.13
C TRP A 243 8.23 6.51 3.01
N GLY A 244 9.13 6.17 3.93
CA GLY A 244 9.91 4.95 3.93
C GLY A 244 10.50 4.65 5.31
N LEU A 245 11.34 3.62 5.37
CA LEU A 245 12.04 3.22 6.60
C LEU A 245 13.23 4.16 6.86
N HIS A 246 13.00 5.46 7.07
CA HIS A 246 14.07 6.34 7.52
C HIS A 246 14.52 5.90 8.92
N SER A 247 15.74 5.37 9.03
CA SER A 247 16.19 4.72 10.27
C SER A 247 16.16 5.66 11.48
N ALA A 248 16.48 6.96 11.32
CA ALA A 248 16.42 7.93 12.40
C ALA A 248 14.98 8.27 12.84
N GLY A 249 14.07 8.48 11.88
CA GLY A 249 12.66 8.76 12.16
C GLY A 249 11.95 7.58 12.79
N VAL A 250 12.17 6.38 12.24
CA VAL A 250 11.61 5.12 12.76
C VAL A 250 12.20 4.77 14.13
N ALA A 251 13.50 4.99 14.37
CA ALA A 251 14.09 4.78 15.70
C ALA A 251 13.46 5.70 16.75
N ARG A 252 13.32 7.00 16.45
CA ARG A 252 12.61 7.94 17.32
C ARG A 252 11.18 7.50 17.56
N ALA A 253 10.47 7.05 16.52
CA ALA A 253 9.11 6.57 16.65
C ALA A 253 9.02 5.37 17.60
N ALA A 254 9.95 4.43 17.49
CA ALA A 254 10.03 3.26 18.35
C ALA A 254 10.36 3.63 19.81
N ASP A 255 11.23 4.61 20.03
CA ASP A 255 11.58 5.07 21.38
C ASP A 255 10.42 5.83 22.04
N LEU A 256 9.72 6.68 21.28
CA LEU A 256 8.49 7.33 21.75
C LEU A 256 7.42 6.28 22.08
N PHE A 257 7.15 5.36 21.16
CA PHE A 257 6.15 4.31 21.35
C PHE A 257 6.47 3.43 22.57
N ALA A 258 7.73 3.08 22.79
CA ALA A 258 8.14 2.31 23.97
C ALA A 258 8.00 3.09 25.29
N ALA A 259 8.12 4.43 25.24
CA ALA A 259 8.03 5.28 26.43
C ALA A 259 6.58 5.63 26.82
N GLN A 260 5.68 5.74 25.85
CA GLN A 260 4.33 6.27 26.07
C GLN A 260 3.20 5.40 25.52
N ASP A 261 3.48 4.23 24.93
CA ASP A 261 2.52 3.31 24.29
C ASP A 261 1.76 3.88 23.08
N PHE A 262 2.11 5.08 22.62
CA PHE A 262 1.60 5.68 21.39
C PHE A 262 2.67 6.52 20.70
N VAL A 263 2.47 6.91 19.44
CA VAL A 263 3.33 7.86 18.71
C VAL A 263 2.57 8.45 17.52
N ILE A 264 2.78 9.74 17.26
CA ILE A 264 2.29 10.39 16.04
C ILE A 264 3.35 10.22 14.95
N LEU A 265 3.00 9.56 13.86
CA LEU A 265 3.82 9.43 12.66
C LEU A 265 3.44 10.56 11.70
N ARG A 266 4.35 11.52 11.56
CA ARG A 266 4.21 12.60 10.58
C ARG A 266 4.55 12.07 9.20
N GLU A 267 3.79 12.51 8.19
CA GLU A 267 4.02 12.14 6.78
C GLU A 267 4.05 10.61 6.60
N PHE A 268 3.13 9.93 7.30
CA PHE A 268 3.00 8.49 7.30
C PHE A 268 2.63 7.93 5.93
N LEU A 269 1.75 8.63 5.21
CA LEU A 269 1.40 8.32 3.82
C LEU A 269 2.18 9.20 2.87
N HIS A 270 2.69 8.59 1.81
CA HIS A 270 3.19 9.34 0.67
C HIS A 270 2.00 10.15 0.06
N PRO A 271 2.15 11.43 -0.34
CA PRO A 271 1.17 12.25 -1.03
C PRO A 271 0.47 11.60 -2.22
N PHE A 272 1.20 10.85 -3.06
CA PHE A 272 0.60 9.94 -4.04
C PHE A 272 -0.40 8.96 -3.40
N GLU A 273 0.02 8.20 -2.38
CA GLU A 273 -0.88 7.27 -1.68
C GLU A 273 -2.07 8.02 -1.07
N LEU A 274 -1.83 9.15 -0.41
CA LEU A 274 -2.86 10.02 0.15
C LEU A 274 -3.88 10.44 -0.91
N ALA A 275 -3.43 10.96 -2.06
CA ALA A 275 -4.31 11.40 -3.14
C ALA A 275 -5.14 10.24 -3.72
N VAL A 276 -4.55 9.05 -3.86
CA VAL A 276 -5.28 7.85 -4.30
C VAL A 276 -6.33 7.43 -3.28
N LEU A 277 -5.98 7.41 -1.99
CA LEU A 277 -6.89 7.03 -0.91
C LEU A 277 -8.03 8.04 -0.73
N GLU A 278 -7.73 9.33 -0.77
CA GLU A 278 -8.72 10.41 -0.74
C GLU A 278 -9.74 10.22 -1.86
N ARG A 279 -9.28 10.12 -3.11
CA ARG A 279 -10.17 9.91 -4.26
C ARG A 279 -11.00 8.64 -4.11
N HIS A 280 -10.35 7.53 -3.75
CA HIS A 280 -11.01 6.24 -3.60
C HIS A 280 -12.13 6.28 -2.57
N TYR A 281 -11.82 6.71 -1.35
CA TYR A 281 -12.77 6.66 -0.25
C TYR A 281 -13.82 7.77 -0.30
N GLN A 282 -13.51 8.94 -0.87
CA GLN A 282 -14.52 9.96 -1.17
C GLN A 282 -15.53 9.44 -2.18
N ALA A 283 -15.08 8.85 -3.28
CA ALA A 283 -15.97 8.28 -4.30
C ALA A 283 -16.88 7.19 -3.70
N ARG A 284 -16.32 6.31 -2.86
CA ARG A 284 -17.11 5.28 -2.17
C ARG A 284 -18.14 5.84 -1.19
N ALA A 285 -17.75 6.84 -0.41
CA ALA A 285 -18.67 7.49 0.54
C ALA A 285 -19.83 8.18 -0.18
N GLN A 286 -19.55 8.88 -1.29
CA GLN A 286 -20.55 9.57 -2.10
C GLN A 286 -21.42 8.61 -2.92
N GLY A 287 -20.85 7.49 -3.39
CA GLY A 287 -21.54 6.47 -4.17
C GLY A 287 -22.51 5.59 -3.36
N GLY A 288 -22.42 5.61 -2.02
CA GLY A 288 -23.25 4.77 -1.16
C GLY A 288 -22.74 3.32 -1.00
N ASP A 289 -21.50 3.05 -1.39
CA ASP A 289 -20.86 1.72 -1.33
C ASP A 289 -20.31 1.37 0.07
N VAL A 290 -20.77 2.09 1.09
CA VAL A 290 -20.33 2.03 2.48
C VAL A 290 -21.53 2.15 3.41
N GLU A 291 -21.49 1.46 4.55
CA GLU A 291 -22.57 1.46 5.51
C GLU A 291 -22.53 2.73 6.37
N TYR A 292 -23.66 3.43 6.50
CA TYR A 292 -23.74 4.68 7.26
C TYR A 292 -24.30 4.46 8.67
N ASP A 293 -23.48 4.69 9.68
CA ASP A 293 -23.86 4.74 11.09
C ASP A 293 -24.44 6.13 11.44
N GLN A 294 -25.76 6.18 11.56
CA GLN A 294 -26.49 7.41 11.90
C GLN A 294 -26.24 7.90 13.33
N HIS A 295 -25.83 7.03 14.24
CA HIS A 295 -25.60 7.39 15.64
C HIS A 295 -24.26 8.08 15.85
N LEU A 296 -23.26 7.71 15.05
CA LEU A 296 -21.91 8.28 15.10
C LEU A 296 -21.62 9.27 13.96
N GLY A 297 -22.54 9.43 13.01
CA GLY A 297 -22.40 10.36 11.89
C GLY A 297 -21.26 9.96 10.96
N ARG A 298 -21.15 8.67 10.64
CA ARG A 298 -20.04 8.17 9.82
C ARG A 298 -20.45 7.04 8.88
N ALA A 299 -19.92 7.08 7.66
CA ALA A 299 -19.83 5.93 6.77
C ALA A 299 -18.65 5.04 7.19
N THR A 300 -18.83 3.73 7.08
CA THR A 300 -17.83 2.74 7.47
C THR A 300 -17.66 1.66 6.41
N SER A 301 -16.44 1.14 6.32
CA SER A 301 -16.12 -0.01 5.50
C SER A 301 -15.17 -0.90 6.28
N TYR A 302 -15.61 -2.11 6.58
CA TYR A 302 -14.80 -3.12 7.25
C TYR A 302 -14.04 -3.94 6.22
N GLN A 303 -12.72 -4.03 6.40
CA GLN A 303 -11.80 -4.89 5.66
C GLN A 303 -11.92 -4.75 4.14
N ASP A 304 -11.92 -3.52 3.65
CA ASP A 304 -11.83 -3.29 2.22
C ASP A 304 -10.41 -3.57 1.69
N ARG A 305 -10.31 -3.88 0.39
CA ARG A 305 -9.07 -4.33 -0.23
C ARG A 305 -7.98 -3.26 -0.26
N VAL A 306 -8.33 -2.00 -0.48
CA VAL A 306 -7.36 -0.90 -0.50
C VAL A 306 -6.78 -0.69 0.90
N GLY A 307 -7.64 -0.71 1.91
CA GLY A 307 -7.19 -0.64 3.30
C GLY A 307 -6.35 -1.84 3.72
N ASN A 308 -6.70 -3.05 3.27
CA ASN A 308 -5.94 -4.25 3.59
C ASN A 308 -4.55 -4.25 2.96
N PHE A 309 -4.43 -3.81 1.70
CA PHE A 309 -3.15 -3.62 1.02
C PHE A 309 -2.18 -2.77 1.87
N LEU A 310 -2.66 -1.63 2.38
CA LEU A 310 -1.87 -0.77 3.27
C LEU A 310 -1.52 -1.45 4.59
N ASN A 311 -2.47 -2.17 5.19
CA ASN A 311 -2.26 -2.88 6.45
C ASN A 311 -1.10 -3.89 6.34
N HIS A 312 -1.09 -4.68 5.27
CA HIS A 312 0.01 -5.59 4.97
C HIS A 312 1.32 -4.84 4.72
N ARG A 313 1.32 -3.83 3.83
CA ARG A 313 2.52 -3.05 3.48
C ARG A 313 3.23 -2.51 4.70
N LEU A 314 2.46 -2.06 5.69
CA LEU A 314 2.95 -1.37 6.88
C LEU A 314 3.32 -2.32 8.02
N THR A 315 3.03 -3.62 7.93
CA THR A 315 3.33 -4.60 8.99
C THR A 315 4.81 -4.58 9.40
N GLY A 316 5.74 -4.49 8.44
CA GLY A 316 7.18 -4.44 8.73
C GLY A 316 7.60 -3.18 9.50
N LEU A 317 7.04 -2.03 9.15
CA LEU A 317 7.24 -0.77 9.86
C LEU A 317 6.72 -0.87 11.30
N LEU A 318 5.51 -1.41 11.49
CA LEU A 318 4.89 -1.55 12.81
C LEU A 318 5.63 -2.56 13.69
N ASN A 319 6.16 -3.64 13.13
CA ASN A 319 7.04 -4.57 13.85
C ASN A 319 8.29 -3.87 14.38
N THR A 320 8.84 -2.94 13.58
CA THR A 320 10.02 -2.16 13.96
C THR A 320 9.70 -1.17 15.06
N ILE A 321 8.61 -0.41 14.93
CA ILE A 321 8.18 0.59 15.93
C ILE A 321 7.79 -0.09 17.25
N ALA A 322 6.98 -1.15 17.19
CA ALA A 322 6.50 -1.84 18.39
C ALA A 322 7.55 -2.78 19.01
N LYS A 323 8.69 -3.01 18.34
CA LYS A 323 9.77 -3.94 18.75
C LYS A 323 9.26 -5.33 19.12
N ARG A 324 8.18 -5.78 18.48
CA ARG A 324 7.55 -7.10 18.67
C ARG A 324 6.94 -7.59 17.37
N PRO A 325 6.81 -8.91 17.18
CA PRO A 325 6.29 -9.42 15.93
C PRO A 325 4.76 -9.40 15.92
N LEU A 326 4.22 -8.57 15.05
CA LEU A 326 2.81 -8.39 14.81
C LEU A 326 2.41 -9.03 13.47
N LYS A 327 1.11 -9.28 13.34
CA LYS A 327 0.42 -9.52 12.07
C LYS A 327 -0.75 -8.54 11.96
N HIS A 328 -1.13 -8.19 10.74
CA HIS A 328 -2.35 -7.43 10.50
C HIS A 328 -3.58 -8.25 10.95
N ALA A 329 -4.62 -7.55 11.41
CA ALA A 329 -5.92 -8.12 11.74
C ALA A 329 -6.96 -7.73 10.68
N TYR A 330 -7.29 -6.44 10.60
CA TYR A 330 -8.19 -5.91 9.58
C TYR A 330 -8.00 -4.40 9.39
N SER A 331 -8.52 -3.87 8.29
CA SER A 331 -8.62 -2.43 8.03
C SER A 331 -10.05 -1.93 8.27
N PHE A 332 -10.23 -0.67 8.65
CA PHE A 332 -11.55 -0.09 8.89
C PHE A 332 -11.59 1.39 8.48
N LEU A 333 -12.42 1.71 7.50
CA LEU A 333 -12.70 3.10 7.13
C LEU A 333 -13.67 3.72 8.14
N CYS A 334 -13.34 4.93 8.60
CA CYS A 334 -14.27 5.85 9.24
C CYS A 334 -14.36 7.14 8.42
N HIS A 335 -15.45 7.33 7.68
CA HIS A 335 -15.74 8.56 6.95
C HIS A 335 -16.81 9.35 7.70
N TYR A 336 -16.39 10.30 8.54
CA TYR A 336 -17.28 11.15 9.32
C TYR A 336 -17.83 12.28 8.46
N GLU A 337 -19.14 12.49 8.54
CA GLU A 337 -19.85 13.51 7.77
C GLU A 337 -20.92 14.17 8.63
N ARG A 338 -20.93 15.51 8.66
CA ARG A 338 -22.04 16.27 9.24
C ARG A 338 -23.25 16.14 8.34
N ARG A 339 -24.20 15.29 8.72
CA ARG A 339 -25.41 15.02 7.95
C ARG A 339 -26.64 14.91 8.83
N ASN A 340 -27.78 15.42 8.35
CA ASN A 340 -29.08 15.33 9.02
C ASN A 340 -29.09 15.83 10.48
N GLY A 341 -28.29 16.86 10.78
CA GLY A 341 -28.17 17.42 12.14
C GLY A 341 -27.37 16.57 13.11
N VAL A 342 -26.77 15.45 12.67
CA VAL A 342 -25.87 14.63 13.47
C VAL A 342 -24.48 15.28 13.43
N VAL A 343 -23.93 15.54 14.62
CA VAL A 343 -22.55 15.99 14.79
C VAL A 343 -21.67 14.77 15.07
N PRO A 344 -20.72 14.44 14.18
CA PRO A 344 -19.85 13.29 14.37
C PRO A 344 -19.04 13.37 15.67
N GLN A 345 -18.88 12.23 16.33
CA GLN A 345 -18.05 12.07 17.52
C GLN A 345 -17.55 10.62 17.62
N LEU A 346 -16.48 10.40 18.37
CA LEU A 346 -16.01 9.06 18.73
C LEU A 346 -16.01 8.98 20.24
N LYS A 347 -16.98 8.28 20.83
CA LYS A 347 -17.04 8.25 22.30
C LYS A 347 -15.87 7.44 22.87
N PRO A 348 -15.51 7.66 24.15
CA PRO A 348 -14.42 6.94 24.80
C PRO A 348 -14.63 5.43 24.80
N HIS A 349 -13.62 4.70 24.36
CA HIS A 349 -13.60 3.25 24.33
C HIS A 349 -12.16 2.73 24.32
N THR A 350 -12.01 1.43 24.55
CA THR A 350 -10.78 0.67 24.26
C THR A 350 -11.05 -0.26 23.08
N ASP A 351 -10.02 -0.59 22.32
CA ASP A 351 -10.14 -1.50 21.19
C ASP A 351 -10.36 -2.95 21.63
N ARG A 352 -10.81 -3.76 20.68
CA ARG A 352 -11.06 -5.20 20.81
C ARG A 352 -9.77 -6.03 20.95
N GLU A 353 -9.89 -7.30 21.34
CA GLU A 353 -8.73 -8.16 21.56
C GLU A 353 -7.83 -8.37 20.33
N ASP A 354 -8.40 -8.31 19.14
CA ASP A 354 -7.71 -8.43 17.85
C ASP A 354 -7.07 -7.11 17.35
N ASN A 355 -7.12 -6.06 18.17
CA ASN A 355 -6.65 -4.70 17.85
C ASN A 355 -5.63 -4.21 18.90
N GLU A 356 -4.64 -5.04 19.15
CA GLU A 356 -3.60 -4.75 20.14
C GLU A 356 -2.80 -3.48 19.80
N VAL A 357 -2.48 -3.28 18.53
CA VAL A 357 -1.91 -2.03 18.00
C VAL A 357 -2.82 -1.48 16.93
N THR A 358 -3.22 -0.22 17.06
CA THR A 358 -4.05 0.49 16.09
C THR A 358 -3.28 1.64 15.48
N VAL A 359 -3.37 1.74 14.15
CA VAL A 359 -2.92 2.91 13.39
C VAL A 359 -4.15 3.67 12.94
N SER A 360 -4.33 4.91 13.39
CA SER A 360 -5.36 5.83 12.91
C SER A 360 -4.72 6.82 11.94
N ALA A 361 -4.80 6.52 10.64
CA ALA A 361 -4.28 7.38 9.60
C ALA A 361 -5.38 8.36 9.13
N GLN A 362 -5.10 9.66 9.16
CA GLN A 362 -6.02 10.64 8.58
C GLN A 362 -5.79 10.70 7.08
N ILE A 363 -6.76 10.23 6.32
CA ILE A 363 -6.67 10.22 4.86
C ILE A 363 -7.34 11.46 4.27
N TYR A 364 -8.32 12.09 4.92
CA TYR A 364 -8.98 13.28 4.38
C TYR A 364 -9.53 14.19 5.47
N SER A 365 -9.52 15.49 5.19
CA SER A 365 -10.30 16.53 5.85
C SER A 365 -10.57 17.63 4.83
N ASP A 366 -11.77 18.20 4.86
CA ASP A 366 -12.18 19.30 3.99
C ASP A 366 -11.48 20.63 4.32
N GLN A 367 -10.80 20.73 5.45
CA GLN A 367 -9.99 21.87 5.84
C GLN A 367 -8.55 21.42 6.12
N ALA A 368 -7.65 21.68 5.16
CA ALA A 368 -6.25 21.21 5.19
C ALA A 368 -5.45 21.59 6.46
N HIS A 369 -5.89 22.61 7.20
CA HIS A 369 -5.24 23.10 8.41
C HIS A 369 -6.08 22.95 9.68
N SER A 370 -7.34 22.51 9.57
CA SER A 370 -8.20 22.31 10.73
C SER A 370 -7.94 20.93 11.32
N GLN A 371 -7.90 20.86 12.65
CA GLN A 371 -7.58 19.66 13.39
C GLN A 371 -8.82 19.25 14.18
N TRP A 372 -9.37 18.10 13.83
CA TRP A 372 -10.20 17.35 14.75
C TRP A 372 -9.28 16.30 15.37
N PRO A 373 -8.79 16.51 16.61
CA PRO A 373 -7.83 15.61 17.20
C PRO A 373 -8.48 14.30 17.65
N ILE A 374 -7.63 13.28 17.80
CA ILE A 374 -7.94 12.09 18.60
C ILE A 374 -7.25 12.25 19.96
N TYR A 375 -7.97 11.94 21.03
CA TYR A 375 -7.47 11.98 22.39
C TYR A 375 -7.11 10.56 22.83
N VAL A 376 -5.96 10.41 23.48
CA VAL A 376 -5.49 9.14 24.06
C VAL A 376 -5.24 9.38 25.55
N ASP A 377 -5.96 8.66 26.41
CA ASP A 377 -5.69 8.66 27.85
C ASP A 377 -4.31 8.06 28.11
N THR A 378 -3.53 8.69 28.99
CA THR A 378 -2.22 8.16 29.42
C THR A 378 -2.35 7.18 30.57
N THR A 379 -3.54 7.08 31.16
CA THR A 379 -3.83 6.10 32.20
C THR A 379 -4.17 4.77 31.54
N GLU A 380 -3.39 3.74 31.87
CA GLU A 380 -3.69 2.38 31.42
C GLU A 380 -5.03 1.89 31.97
N THR A 381 -5.91 1.52 31.05
CA THR A 381 -7.13 0.78 31.34
C THR A 381 -6.85 -0.71 31.25
N LEU A 382 -6.93 -1.40 32.40
CA LEU A 382 -6.83 -2.86 32.52
C LEU A 382 -7.88 -3.58 31.62
N PRO A 383 -7.60 -4.84 31.21
CA PRO A 383 -7.58 -5.30 29.80
C PRO A 383 -8.95 -5.63 29.19
N GLU A 384 -10.04 -5.16 29.78
CA GLU A 384 -11.39 -5.42 29.30
C GLU A 384 -11.71 -4.50 28.13
N HIS A 385 -12.15 -5.08 27.02
CA HIS A 385 -12.79 -4.32 25.95
C HIS A 385 -14.01 -3.60 26.54
N SER A 386 -14.17 -2.33 26.19
CA SER A 386 -15.41 -1.62 26.45
C SER A 386 -15.73 -0.68 25.31
N SER A 387 -16.85 -0.94 24.65
CA SER A 387 -17.40 -0.07 23.62
C SER A 387 -17.72 1.35 24.14
N TRP A 388 -17.87 1.52 25.46
CA TRP A 388 -18.18 2.80 26.10
C TRP A 388 -17.52 2.91 27.48
N ARG A 389 -16.48 3.73 27.57
CA ARG A 389 -15.84 4.14 28.83
C ARG A 389 -16.36 5.52 29.26
N PRO A 390 -16.36 5.84 30.56
CA PRO A 390 -16.44 7.22 31.01
C PRO A 390 -15.33 8.04 30.36
N LYS A 391 -15.61 9.30 30.04
CA LYS A 391 -14.57 10.21 29.54
C LYS A 391 -13.45 10.32 30.60
N PRO A 392 -12.17 10.19 30.20
CA PRO A 392 -11.04 10.40 31.10
C PRO A 392 -11.08 11.76 31.80
N SER A 393 -10.46 11.84 32.96
CA SER A 393 -10.34 13.09 33.73
C SER A 393 -9.58 14.17 32.94
N GLU A 394 -9.92 15.42 33.18
CA GLU A 394 -9.22 16.55 32.57
C GLU A 394 -7.71 16.50 32.86
N GLY A 395 -6.89 16.60 31.82
CA GLY A 395 -5.43 16.55 31.91
C GLY A 395 -4.80 15.14 31.86
N SER A 396 -5.58 14.05 31.89
CA SER A 396 -5.02 12.69 31.72
C SER A 396 -4.89 12.26 30.26
N ALA A 397 -5.69 12.86 29.37
CA ALA A 397 -5.65 12.57 27.94
C ALA A 397 -4.75 13.54 27.16
N ILE A 398 -3.96 12.97 26.25
CA ILE A 398 -3.12 13.69 25.30
C ILE A 398 -3.91 13.92 24.02
N GLN A 399 -3.97 15.18 23.60
CA GLN A 399 -4.50 15.57 22.31
C GLN A 399 -3.49 15.22 21.22
N CYS A 400 -3.88 14.32 20.31
CA CYS A 400 -3.06 13.92 19.17
C CYS A 400 -3.57 14.63 17.91
N ASP A 401 -2.93 15.75 17.60
CA ASP A 401 -3.22 16.54 16.40
C ASP A 401 -2.59 15.86 15.17
N ILE A 402 -3.42 15.31 14.29
CA ILE A 402 -3.01 14.68 13.02
C ILE A 402 -3.57 15.47 11.83
N LYS A 403 -2.81 15.52 10.74
CA LYS A 403 -3.21 16.13 9.45
C LYS A 403 -3.40 15.05 8.40
N ASN A 404 -3.92 15.41 7.21
CA ASN A 404 -3.99 14.46 6.10
C ASN A 404 -2.59 13.91 5.81
N GLY A 405 -2.48 12.59 5.73
CA GLY A 405 -1.22 11.88 5.54
C GLY A 405 -0.49 11.52 6.84
N ASP A 406 -0.85 12.08 8.00
CA ASP A 406 -0.31 11.67 9.30
C ASP A 406 -1.06 10.45 9.85
N ALA A 407 -0.44 9.76 10.80
CA ALA A 407 -1.09 8.70 11.56
C ALA A 407 -0.77 8.76 13.06
N LEU A 408 -1.69 8.30 13.88
CA LEU A 408 -1.42 7.94 15.28
C LEU A 408 -1.29 6.42 15.39
N VAL A 409 -0.20 5.93 15.98
CA VAL A 409 -0.03 4.52 16.36
C VAL A 409 -0.17 4.41 17.87
N PHE A 410 -0.98 3.49 18.38
CA PHE A 410 -1.22 3.36 19.82
C PHE A 410 -1.64 1.95 20.23
N LEU A 411 -1.45 1.61 21.51
CA LEU A 411 -1.97 0.38 22.12
C LEU A 411 -3.47 0.50 22.42
N GLY A 412 -4.30 0.15 21.43
CA GLY A 412 -5.74 0.37 21.46
C GLY A 412 -6.47 -0.30 22.63
N ARG A 413 -5.99 -1.46 23.07
CA ARG A 413 -6.55 -2.21 24.19
C ARG A 413 -6.22 -1.63 25.56
N ARG A 414 -5.11 -0.89 25.66
CA ARG A 414 -4.58 -0.36 26.93
C ARG A 414 -5.07 1.05 27.20
N HIS A 415 -5.23 1.86 26.16
CA HIS A 415 -5.53 3.29 26.32
C HIS A 415 -6.94 3.62 25.83
N THR A 416 -7.72 4.23 26.72
CA THR A 416 -9.01 4.80 26.33
C THR A 416 -8.78 5.92 25.35
N HIS A 417 -9.48 5.90 24.21
CA HIS A 417 -9.33 6.91 23.17
C HIS A 417 -10.67 7.39 22.63
N TYR A 418 -10.70 8.64 22.19
CA TYR A 418 -11.94 9.31 21.79
C TYR A 418 -11.69 10.51 20.88
N ARG A 419 -12.76 11.03 20.29
CA ARG A 419 -12.81 12.34 19.64
C ARG A 419 -13.99 13.09 20.22
N GLU A 420 -13.77 14.35 20.58
CA GLU A 420 -14.86 15.25 20.91
C GLU A 420 -15.80 15.42 19.71
N ALA A 421 -16.93 16.11 19.91
CA ALA A 421 -17.76 16.52 18.79
C ALA A 421 -16.92 17.24 17.74
N MET A 422 -17.10 16.86 16.47
CA MET A 422 -16.42 17.50 15.33
C MET A 422 -16.67 19.02 15.39
N PRO A 423 -15.66 19.88 15.20
CA PRO A 423 -15.84 21.33 15.09
C PRO A 423 -16.83 21.75 13.98
N ASP A 424 -17.44 22.93 14.11
CA ASP A 424 -18.45 23.41 13.15
C ASP A 424 -17.83 23.84 11.80
N GLU A 425 -16.54 24.12 11.78
CA GLU A 425 -15.77 24.51 10.60
C GLU A 425 -15.45 23.31 9.68
N LEU A 426 -15.64 22.08 10.18
CA LEU A 426 -15.40 20.83 9.47
C LEU A 426 -16.72 20.20 9.04
N SER A 427 -16.81 19.79 7.79
CA SER A 427 -17.96 19.03 7.27
C SER A 427 -17.66 17.54 7.10
N THR A 428 -16.41 17.21 6.75
CA THR A 428 -16.02 15.83 6.43
C THR A 428 -14.60 15.54 6.88
N VAL A 429 -14.43 14.40 7.58
CA VAL A 429 -13.11 13.87 7.95
C VAL A 429 -13.10 12.37 7.72
N SER A 430 -12.06 11.84 7.08
CA SER A 430 -11.90 10.39 6.88
C SER A 430 -10.62 9.89 7.53
N SER A 431 -10.75 8.79 8.26
CA SER A 431 -9.64 8.05 8.82
C SER A 431 -9.68 6.61 8.34
N LEU A 432 -8.51 6.07 8.01
CA LEU A 432 -8.33 4.64 7.78
C LEU A 432 -7.66 4.05 9.02
N LEU A 433 -8.33 3.11 9.65
CA LEU A 433 -7.80 2.37 10.80
C LEU A 433 -7.15 1.08 10.30
N LEU A 434 -5.91 0.84 10.72
CA LEU A 434 -5.18 -0.39 10.43
C LEU A 434 -4.88 -1.08 11.75
N HIS A 435 -5.44 -2.27 11.94
CA HIS A 435 -5.31 -3.01 13.20
C HIS A 435 -4.31 -4.15 13.05
N PHE A 436 -3.52 -4.32 14.11
CA PHE A 436 -2.50 -5.35 14.23
C PHE A 436 -2.60 -6.04 15.58
N VAL A 437 -2.19 -7.31 15.59
CA VAL A 437 -2.18 -8.16 16.78
C VAL A 437 -0.89 -8.96 16.84
N ASP A 438 -0.59 -9.56 17.99
CA ASP A 438 0.53 -10.49 18.12
C ASP A 438 0.49 -11.58 17.03
N ARG A 439 1.66 -11.90 16.45
CA ARG A 439 1.76 -12.91 15.38
C ARG A 439 1.10 -14.26 15.74
N HIS A 440 1.07 -14.61 17.02
CA HIS A 440 0.55 -15.87 17.55
C HIS A 440 -0.91 -15.80 18.01
N PHE A 441 -1.58 -14.65 17.84
CA PHE A 441 -2.99 -14.51 18.19
C PHE A 441 -3.87 -15.52 17.45
N ASP A 442 -4.73 -16.24 18.17
CA ASP A 442 -5.62 -17.22 17.57
C ASP A 442 -6.92 -16.56 17.09
N PHE A 443 -6.95 -16.18 15.81
CA PHE A 443 -8.14 -15.61 15.18
C PHE A 443 -9.32 -16.58 15.14
N PHE A 444 -9.07 -17.88 15.01
CA PHE A 444 -10.14 -18.86 14.94
C PHE A 444 -10.84 -18.95 16.29
N ASP A 445 -10.09 -19.11 17.37
CA ASP A 445 -10.63 -19.07 18.73
C ASP A 445 -11.38 -17.76 18.96
N TYR A 446 -10.73 -16.62 18.72
CA TYR A 446 -11.33 -15.33 19.04
C TYR A 446 -12.59 -15.03 18.20
N LYS A 447 -12.53 -15.13 16.87
CA LYS A 447 -13.66 -14.75 16.01
C LYS A 447 -14.76 -15.79 15.96
N ILE A 448 -14.39 -17.06 15.84
CA ILE A 448 -15.33 -18.15 15.57
C ILE A 448 -15.81 -18.78 16.87
N ALA A 449 -14.91 -19.04 17.82
CA ALA A 449 -15.28 -19.69 19.07
C ALA A 449 -15.86 -18.69 20.07
N ARG A 450 -15.30 -17.47 20.20
CA ARG A 450 -15.72 -16.50 21.23
C ARG A 450 -16.65 -15.41 20.70
N GLN A 451 -16.19 -14.55 19.77
CA GLN A 451 -16.92 -13.34 19.34
C GLN A 451 -18.22 -13.66 18.59
N ARG A 452 -18.27 -14.78 17.87
CA ARG A 452 -19.51 -15.25 17.25
C ARG A 452 -20.58 -15.63 18.30
N GLN A 453 -20.17 -16.09 19.48
CA GLN A 453 -21.07 -16.46 20.57
C GLN A 453 -21.47 -15.24 21.40
N ASP A 454 -20.53 -14.32 21.60
CA ASP A 454 -20.74 -13.04 22.27
C ASP A 454 -20.17 -11.89 21.42
N PRO A 455 -21.00 -11.21 20.61
CA PRO A 455 -20.54 -10.09 19.78
C PRO A 455 -20.02 -8.88 20.57
N SER A 456 -20.15 -8.86 21.90
CA SER A 456 -19.73 -7.76 22.75
C SER A 456 -18.25 -7.82 23.17
N ILE A 457 -17.57 -8.95 22.96
CA ILE A 457 -16.14 -9.11 23.25
C ILE A 457 -15.23 -8.60 22.13
#